data_AF-A0A929SUD1-F1
#
_entry.id   AF-A0A929SUD1-F1
#
_cell.length_a   1.000
_cell.length_b   1.000
_cell.length_c   1.000
_cell.angle_alpha   90.00
_cell.angle_beta   90.00
_cell.angle_gamma   90.00
#
_symmetry.space_group_name_H-M   'P 1'
#
loop_
_entity.id
_entity.type
_entity.pdbx_description
1 polymer ?
#
loop_
_entity_poly.entity_id
_entity_poly.type
_entity_poly.pdbx_seq_one_letter_code
_entity_poly.pdbx_strand_id
1 'polypeptide(L)'
;MDLVQYFYSNIIGKPIENELDYIQSKCTIEYLQDCQFSDKEIIHLFEKWNTKVSAIKPEDIPTIAWEQSLLKKNKFYLHKELKLFSIAPIVTPDGNECKFPYYLETKIRYTTDDVLQYFYEQCAPHANRNIKLHKGQIEHILQSFKGYKGIESIDLLLSLIDECHFQNFRCIEPFDLTRVASIIQTNYEKLKSNLAELHANGRDTIIWRTQFRTSYMNSVLNSQKAFNETIM
;
A
#
# COMPACT_ATOMS: atom_id res chain seq x y z
N MET A 1 19.43 -11.79 -1.76
CA MET A 1 19.44 -12.30 -3.15
C MET A 1 18.99 -11.17 -4.06
N ASP A 2 19.63 -10.93 -5.19
CA ASP A 2 19.14 -9.92 -6.15
C ASP A 2 17.99 -10.52 -6.98
N LEU A 3 16.77 -10.14 -6.64
CA LEU A 3 15.56 -10.64 -7.29
C LEU A 3 15.42 -10.16 -8.74
N VAL A 4 16.00 -9.00 -9.10
CA VAL A 4 16.02 -8.54 -10.49
C VAL A 4 16.89 -9.50 -11.30
N GLN A 5 18.13 -9.71 -10.88
CA GLN A 5 19.03 -10.63 -11.59
C GLN A 5 18.45 -12.04 -11.69
N TYR A 6 17.82 -12.52 -10.61
CA TYR A 6 17.13 -13.80 -10.61
C TYR A 6 16.06 -13.90 -11.71
N PHE A 7 15.18 -12.89 -11.84
CA PHE A 7 14.13 -12.87 -12.86
C PHE A 7 14.71 -12.95 -14.27
N TYR A 8 15.70 -12.12 -14.59
CA TYR A 8 16.27 -12.07 -15.93
C TYR A 8 17.01 -13.35 -16.29
N SER A 9 17.88 -13.84 -15.39
CA SER A 9 18.67 -15.05 -15.66
C SER A 9 17.83 -16.32 -15.68
N ASN A 10 16.85 -16.48 -14.79
CA ASN A 10 16.14 -17.75 -14.61
C ASN A 10 14.74 -17.81 -15.24
N ILE A 11 14.08 -16.66 -15.44
CA ILE A 11 12.70 -16.60 -15.94
C ILE A 11 12.69 -16.15 -17.41
N ILE A 12 13.41 -15.08 -17.73
CA ILE A 12 13.56 -14.62 -19.14
C ILE A 12 14.62 -15.47 -19.87
N GLY A 13 15.65 -15.92 -19.15
CA GLY A 13 16.79 -16.65 -19.73
C GLY A 13 17.78 -15.75 -20.47
N LYS A 14 17.81 -14.46 -20.16
CA LYS A 14 18.72 -13.47 -20.77
C LYS A 14 19.21 -12.47 -19.72
N PRO A 15 20.47 -12.02 -19.79
CA PRO A 15 20.94 -10.96 -18.90
C PRO A 15 20.19 -9.66 -19.18
N ILE A 16 20.14 -8.80 -18.17
CA ILE A 16 19.64 -7.45 -18.34
C ILE A 16 20.67 -6.59 -19.05
N GLU A 17 20.26 -5.92 -20.13
CA GLU A 17 21.19 -5.20 -21.01
C GLU A 17 21.29 -3.70 -20.66
N ASN A 18 20.29 -3.15 -19.96
CA ASN A 18 20.14 -1.72 -19.71
C ASN A 18 19.97 -1.42 -18.22
N GLU A 19 20.73 -0.46 -17.71
CA GLU A 19 20.63 0.05 -16.35
C GLU A 19 19.23 0.61 -16.03
N LEU A 20 18.57 1.27 -16.98
CA LEU A 20 17.23 1.81 -16.76
C LEU A 20 16.19 0.71 -16.53
N ASP A 21 16.29 -0.42 -17.25
CA ASP A 21 15.41 -1.58 -17.06
C ASP A 21 15.69 -2.25 -15.71
N TYR A 22 16.96 -2.26 -15.26
CA TYR A 22 17.34 -2.77 -13.94
C TYR A 22 16.70 -1.93 -12.84
N ILE A 23 16.87 -0.61 -12.91
CA ILE A 23 16.33 0.36 -11.96
C ILE A 23 14.80 0.25 -11.93
N GLN A 24 14.14 0.20 -13.09
CA GLN A 24 12.69 0.06 -13.14
C GLN A 24 12.20 -1.25 -12.51
N SER A 25 12.89 -2.36 -12.81
CA SER A 25 12.55 -3.66 -12.24
C SER A 25 12.76 -3.69 -10.73
N LYS A 26 13.85 -3.10 -10.26
CA LYS A 26 14.17 -2.96 -8.84
C LYS A 26 13.10 -2.18 -8.10
N CYS A 27 12.68 -1.01 -8.61
CA CYS A 27 11.60 -0.22 -8.02
C CYS A 27 10.28 -1.02 -7.90
N THR A 28 9.94 -1.83 -8.90
CA THR A 28 8.73 -2.67 -8.85
C THR A 28 8.85 -3.78 -7.80
N ILE A 29 10.04 -4.37 -7.63
CA ILE A 29 10.29 -5.39 -6.60
C ILE A 29 10.24 -4.76 -5.20
N GLU A 30 10.86 -3.61 -5.00
CA GLU A 30 10.80 -2.86 -3.74
C GLU A 30 9.36 -2.49 -3.40
N TYR A 31 8.54 -2.10 -4.39
CA TYR A 31 7.11 -1.88 -4.20
C TYR A 31 6.37 -3.15 -3.72
N LEU A 32 6.69 -4.33 -4.28
CA LEU A 32 6.13 -5.60 -3.80
C LEU A 32 6.55 -5.88 -2.34
N GLN A 33 7.79 -5.57 -1.98
CA GLN A 33 8.29 -5.72 -0.61
C GLN A 33 7.59 -4.75 0.36
N ASP A 34 7.36 -3.49 -0.06
CA ASP A 34 6.57 -2.51 0.70
C ASP A 34 5.11 -2.96 0.88
N CYS A 35 4.60 -3.76 -0.06
CA CYS A 35 3.31 -4.47 0.04
C CYS A 35 3.40 -5.79 0.83
N GLN A 36 4.48 -6.01 1.58
CA GLN A 36 4.73 -7.17 2.45
C GLN A 36 4.76 -8.53 1.71
N PHE A 37 5.20 -8.55 0.46
CA PHE A 37 5.55 -9.81 -0.20
C PHE A 37 6.97 -10.24 0.21
N SER A 38 7.10 -11.48 0.66
CA SER A 38 8.40 -12.09 0.87
C SER A 38 9.09 -12.42 -0.45
N ASP A 39 10.42 -12.51 -0.45
CA ASP A 39 11.21 -12.91 -1.63
C ASP A 39 10.69 -14.21 -2.27
N LYS A 40 10.24 -15.17 -1.45
CA LYS A 40 9.66 -16.44 -1.94
C LYS A 40 8.36 -16.24 -2.70
N GLU A 41 7.47 -15.38 -2.20
CA GLU A 41 6.23 -15.04 -2.88
C GLU A 41 6.49 -14.28 -4.17
N ILE A 42 7.45 -13.34 -4.17
CA ILE A 42 7.86 -12.60 -5.37
C ILE A 42 8.40 -13.57 -6.43
N ILE A 43 9.23 -14.54 -6.05
CA ILE A 43 9.68 -15.60 -6.98
C ILE A 43 8.51 -16.38 -7.56
N HIS A 44 7.52 -16.76 -6.73
CA HIS A 44 6.33 -17.43 -7.23
C HIS A 44 5.51 -16.58 -8.19
N LEU A 45 5.44 -15.25 -7.96
CA LEU A 45 4.82 -14.31 -8.90
C LEU A 45 5.56 -14.26 -10.23
N PHE A 46 6.90 -14.40 -10.24
CA PHE A 46 7.67 -14.40 -11.48
C PHE A 46 7.28 -15.52 -12.45
N GLU A 47 6.88 -16.68 -11.94
CA GLU A 47 6.39 -17.81 -12.76
C GLU A 47 5.11 -17.47 -13.54
N LYS A 48 4.37 -16.44 -13.09
CA LYS A 48 3.13 -15.96 -13.70
C LYS A 48 3.31 -14.64 -14.46
N TRP A 49 4.53 -14.10 -14.49
CA TRP A 49 4.82 -12.83 -15.13
C TRP A 49 4.86 -12.96 -16.65
N ASN A 50 4.48 -11.90 -17.36
CA ASN A 50 4.68 -11.84 -18.81
C ASN A 50 6.19 -11.80 -19.13
N THR A 51 6.70 -12.81 -19.81
CA THR A 51 8.14 -12.94 -20.14
C THR A 51 8.56 -12.16 -21.39
N LYS A 52 7.61 -11.56 -22.12
CA LYS A 52 7.87 -10.72 -23.30
C LYS A 52 8.00 -9.24 -22.95
N VAL A 53 8.67 -8.93 -21.84
CA VAL A 53 8.87 -7.55 -21.34
C VAL A 53 10.35 -7.23 -21.21
N SER A 54 10.72 -5.98 -21.43
CA SER A 54 12.10 -5.50 -21.19
C SER A 54 12.38 -5.20 -19.72
N ALA A 55 11.34 -4.89 -18.94
CA ALA A 55 11.40 -4.52 -17.53
C ALA A 55 10.20 -5.04 -16.75
N ILE A 56 10.39 -5.31 -15.46
CA ILE A 56 9.31 -5.59 -14.51
C ILE A 56 8.63 -4.26 -14.17
N LYS A 57 7.33 -4.14 -14.46
CA LYS A 57 6.56 -2.91 -14.22
C LYS A 57 5.34 -3.16 -13.34
N PRO A 58 4.87 -2.16 -12.58
CA PRO A 58 3.71 -2.34 -11.71
C PRO A 58 2.43 -2.71 -12.47
N GLU A 59 2.24 -2.19 -13.67
CA GLU A 59 1.11 -2.52 -14.55
C GLU A 59 1.07 -4.01 -14.96
N ASP A 60 2.24 -4.65 -15.01
CA ASP A 60 2.43 -6.05 -15.42
C ASP A 60 2.34 -7.04 -14.25
N ILE A 61 2.13 -6.57 -13.02
CA ILE A 61 2.00 -7.45 -11.85
C ILE A 61 0.84 -8.45 -12.09
N PRO A 62 1.09 -9.78 -11.97
CA PRO A 62 0.07 -10.80 -12.16
C PRO A 62 -1.11 -10.63 -11.21
N THR A 63 -2.34 -10.87 -11.70
CA THR A 63 -3.58 -10.70 -10.93
C THR A 63 -3.63 -11.58 -9.67
N ILE A 64 -2.92 -12.71 -9.65
CA ILE A 64 -2.79 -13.59 -8.47
C ILE A 64 -2.25 -12.85 -7.23
N ALA A 65 -1.52 -11.75 -7.40
CA ALA A 65 -1.06 -10.92 -6.28
C ALA A 65 -2.21 -10.30 -5.46
N TRP A 66 -3.43 -10.24 -6.02
CA TRP A 66 -4.63 -9.71 -5.36
C TRP A 66 -5.58 -10.78 -4.80
N GLU A 67 -5.35 -12.09 -5.00
CA GLU A 67 -6.36 -13.13 -4.72
C GLU A 67 -6.88 -13.17 -3.28
N GLN A 68 -6.05 -12.77 -2.30
CA GLN A 68 -6.42 -12.71 -0.87
C GLN A 68 -6.61 -11.28 -0.36
N SER A 69 -6.53 -10.30 -1.26
CA SER A 69 -6.59 -8.87 -0.93
C SER A 69 -8.04 -8.38 -0.91
N LEU A 70 -8.36 -7.50 0.03
CA LEU A 70 -9.57 -6.68 0.01
C LEU A 70 -9.47 -5.56 -1.05
N LEU A 71 -8.29 -5.38 -1.64
CA LEU A 71 -8.03 -4.36 -2.65
C LEU A 71 -8.26 -4.90 -4.06
N LYS A 72 -8.65 -4.01 -4.96
CA LYS A 72 -8.90 -4.28 -6.37
C LYS A 72 -7.73 -3.76 -7.21
N LYS A 73 -7.34 -4.52 -8.22
CA LYS A 73 -6.31 -4.11 -9.17
C LYS A 73 -6.67 -2.77 -9.83
N ASN A 74 -5.69 -1.88 -9.93
CA ASN A 74 -5.79 -0.55 -10.55
C ASN A 74 -6.87 0.37 -9.94
N LYS A 75 -7.22 0.16 -8.67
CA LYS A 75 -8.17 1.01 -7.95
C LYS A 75 -7.42 2.01 -7.07
N PHE A 76 -7.85 3.27 -7.13
CA PHE A 76 -7.42 4.29 -6.18
C PHE A 76 -8.26 4.17 -4.90
N TYR A 77 -7.59 4.19 -3.75
CA TYR A 77 -8.21 4.18 -2.43
C TYR A 77 -7.99 5.53 -1.76
N LEU A 78 -8.83 5.91 -0.81
CA LEU A 78 -8.75 7.20 -0.12
C LEU A 78 -7.91 7.12 1.16
N HIS A 79 -8.05 6.04 1.91
CA HIS A 79 -7.47 5.89 3.23
C HIS A 79 -5.93 5.78 3.17
N LYS A 80 -5.25 6.48 4.09
CA LYS A 80 -3.78 6.54 4.14
C LYS A 80 -3.14 5.16 4.33
N GLU A 81 -3.79 4.27 5.10
CA GLU A 81 -3.31 2.91 5.37
C GLU A 81 -3.24 2.04 4.11
N LEU A 82 -3.99 2.39 3.07
CA LEU A 82 -4.02 1.66 1.80
C LEU A 82 -3.03 2.23 0.77
N LYS A 83 -2.22 3.20 1.17
CA LYS A 83 -1.31 3.95 0.30
C LYS A 83 0.14 3.80 0.74
N LEU A 84 1.03 3.98 -0.22
CA LEU A 84 2.45 4.16 -0.02
C LEU A 84 2.82 5.55 -0.56
N PHE A 85 3.56 6.30 0.24
CA PHE A 85 3.98 7.66 -0.08
C PHE A 85 5.50 7.73 -0.13
N SER A 86 6.01 8.69 -0.89
CA SER A 86 7.43 9.06 -0.83
C SER A 86 7.82 9.41 0.61
N ILE A 87 8.97 8.90 1.04
CA ILE A 87 9.57 9.30 2.30
C ILE A 87 9.78 10.81 2.34
N ALA A 88 9.60 11.40 3.53
CA ALA A 88 9.91 12.79 3.74
C ALA A 88 11.39 13.07 3.43
N PRO A 89 11.73 14.28 2.97
CA PRO A 89 13.13 14.66 2.80
C PRO A 89 13.94 14.39 4.06
N ILE A 90 15.12 13.81 3.90
CA ILE A 90 16.02 13.48 5.00
C ILE A 90 17.11 14.54 5.03
N VAL A 91 17.33 15.16 6.17
CA VAL A 91 18.51 16.02 6.39
C VAL A 91 19.64 15.14 6.88
N THR A 92 20.72 15.07 6.10
CA THR A 92 21.93 14.33 6.46
C THR A 92 22.76 15.12 7.49
N PRO A 93 23.65 14.46 8.27
CA PRO A 93 24.39 15.12 9.36
C PRO A 93 25.27 16.29 8.92
N ASP A 94 25.68 16.31 7.66
CA ASP A 94 26.41 17.41 6.99
C ASP A 94 25.51 18.60 6.62
N GLY A 95 24.22 18.56 6.93
CA GLY A 95 23.23 19.60 6.66
C GLY A 95 22.63 19.56 5.25
N ASN A 96 22.98 18.57 4.43
CA ASN A 96 22.41 18.41 3.10
C ASN A 96 21.00 17.78 3.15
N GLU A 97 20.13 18.19 2.22
CA GLU A 97 18.77 17.68 2.13
C GLU A 97 18.66 16.62 1.03
N CYS A 98 18.44 15.36 1.41
CA CYS A 98 18.12 14.27 0.50
C CYS A 98 16.61 14.29 0.20
N LYS A 99 16.25 14.81 -0.98
CA LYS A 99 14.85 14.84 -1.46
C LYS A 99 14.54 13.61 -2.28
N PHE A 100 13.37 13.02 -2.06
CA PHE A 100 12.86 11.91 -2.84
C PHE A 100 11.77 12.41 -3.80
N PRO A 101 11.68 11.87 -5.02
CA PRO A 101 10.56 12.16 -5.91
C PRO A 101 9.24 11.77 -5.25
N TYR A 102 8.25 12.64 -5.37
CA TYR A 102 6.91 12.36 -4.86
C TYR A 102 6.28 11.21 -5.64
N TYR A 103 5.87 10.16 -4.92
CA TYR A 103 5.04 9.09 -5.44
C TYR A 103 3.85 8.85 -4.51
N LEU A 104 2.78 8.33 -5.10
CA LEU A 104 1.52 7.99 -4.45
C LEU A 104 1.04 6.67 -5.04
N GLU A 105 1.37 5.59 -4.36
CA GLU A 105 1.05 4.23 -4.81
C GLU A 105 -0.06 3.66 -3.93
N THR A 106 -0.90 2.79 -4.48
CA THR A 106 -1.84 2.00 -3.69
C THR A 106 -1.17 0.68 -3.30
N LYS A 107 -1.38 0.17 -2.09
CA LYS A 107 -1.00 -1.23 -1.75
C LYS A 107 -1.74 -2.21 -2.68
N ILE A 108 -1.15 -3.37 -2.98
CA ILE A 108 -1.86 -4.46 -3.71
C ILE A 108 -2.37 -5.56 -2.80
N ARG A 109 -1.81 -5.66 -1.59
CA ARG A 109 -2.16 -6.63 -0.57
C ARG A 109 -2.59 -5.89 0.68
N TYR A 110 -3.84 -6.13 1.06
CA TYR A 110 -4.39 -5.72 2.35
C TYR A 110 -5.56 -6.64 2.68
N THR A 111 -5.41 -7.45 3.70
CA THR A 111 -6.27 -8.59 4.04
C THR A 111 -7.20 -8.25 5.20
N THR A 112 -8.14 -9.16 5.50
CA THR A 112 -8.96 -9.05 6.73
C THR A 112 -8.10 -9.10 7.99
N ASP A 113 -6.95 -9.80 7.97
CA ASP A 113 -5.99 -9.78 9.09
C ASP A 113 -5.43 -8.39 9.33
N ASP A 114 -5.06 -7.68 8.25
CA ASP A 114 -4.50 -6.33 8.33
C ASP A 114 -5.53 -5.34 8.88
N VAL A 115 -6.78 -5.44 8.42
CA VAL A 115 -7.89 -4.63 8.98
C VAL A 115 -8.09 -4.90 10.47
N LEU A 116 -8.10 -6.18 10.85
CA LEU A 116 -8.34 -6.57 12.23
C LEU A 116 -7.19 -6.12 13.14
N GLN A 117 -5.95 -6.22 12.67
CA GLN A 117 -4.78 -5.71 13.37
C GLN A 117 -4.87 -4.18 13.53
N TYR A 118 -5.20 -3.46 12.45
CA TYR A 118 -5.42 -2.01 12.48
C TYR A 118 -6.50 -1.62 13.50
N PHE A 119 -7.63 -2.34 13.54
CA PHE A 119 -8.67 -2.14 14.55
C PHE A 119 -8.16 -2.32 15.98
N TYR A 120 -7.39 -3.37 16.25
CA TYR A 120 -6.84 -3.59 17.59
C TYR A 120 -5.86 -2.51 18.01
N GLU A 121 -5.03 -2.03 17.09
CA GLU A 121 -4.06 -0.97 17.38
C GLU A 121 -4.73 0.36 17.68
N GLN A 122 -5.76 0.72 16.91
CA GLN A 122 -6.42 2.02 17.05
C GLN A 122 -7.48 2.03 18.15
N CYS A 123 -8.37 1.03 18.20
CA CYS A 123 -9.57 1.10 19.05
C CYS A 123 -9.55 0.16 20.24
N ALA A 124 -8.87 -0.98 20.15
CA ALA A 124 -9.03 -2.09 21.10
C ALA A 124 -7.70 -2.73 21.56
N PRO A 125 -6.67 -1.95 21.97
CA PRO A 125 -5.32 -2.49 22.22
C PRO A 125 -5.27 -3.51 23.35
N HIS A 126 -6.21 -3.43 24.30
CA HIS A 126 -6.30 -4.29 25.49
C HIS A 126 -7.51 -5.24 25.47
N ALA A 127 -8.23 -5.34 24.35
CA ALA A 127 -9.40 -6.21 24.26
C ALA A 127 -9.00 -7.69 24.19
N ASN A 128 -9.90 -8.57 24.67
CA ASN A 128 -9.76 -10.00 24.48
C ASN A 128 -9.94 -10.35 23.00
N ARG A 129 -8.88 -10.85 22.38
CA ARG A 129 -8.84 -11.07 20.93
C ARG A 129 -9.47 -12.41 20.55
N ASN A 130 -10.70 -12.39 20.03
CA ASN A 130 -11.30 -13.54 19.37
C ASN A 130 -11.15 -13.39 17.85
N ILE A 131 -9.97 -13.74 17.33
CA ILE A 131 -9.59 -13.51 15.92
C ILE A 131 -10.64 -14.05 14.94
N LYS A 132 -11.10 -15.30 15.14
CA LYS A 132 -12.07 -15.93 14.24
C LYS A 132 -13.40 -15.18 14.21
N LEU A 133 -13.93 -14.84 15.40
CA LEU A 133 -15.18 -14.10 15.50
C LEU A 133 -15.04 -12.70 14.89
N HIS A 134 -13.99 -11.97 15.27
CA HIS A 134 -13.79 -10.59 14.85
C HIS A 134 -13.53 -10.47 13.34
N LYS A 135 -12.86 -11.45 12.71
CA LYS A 135 -12.77 -11.51 11.24
C LYS A 135 -14.15 -11.62 10.59
N GLY A 136 -15.01 -12.51 11.09
CA GLY A 136 -16.37 -12.65 10.59
C GLY A 136 -17.19 -11.37 10.77
N GLN A 137 -16.97 -10.63 11.85
CA GLN A 137 -17.58 -9.32 12.06
C GLN A 137 -17.10 -8.29 11.03
N ILE A 138 -15.79 -8.21 10.76
CA ILE A 138 -15.22 -7.33 9.72
C ILE A 138 -15.80 -7.65 8.34
N GLU A 139 -15.86 -8.92 7.96
CA GLU A 139 -16.43 -9.36 6.68
C GLU A 139 -17.90 -8.96 6.55
N HIS A 140 -18.68 -9.12 7.62
CA HIS A 140 -20.07 -8.69 7.65
C HIS A 140 -20.22 -7.17 7.50
N ILE A 141 -19.39 -6.38 8.19
CA ILE A 141 -19.39 -4.91 8.04
C ILE A 141 -19.05 -4.51 6.61
N LEU A 142 -17.97 -5.05 6.02
CA LEU A 142 -17.58 -4.78 4.65
C LEU A 142 -18.70 -5.11 3.66
N GLN A 143 -19.40 -6.23 3.85
CA GLN A 143 -20.54 -6.61 3.03
C GLN A 143 -21.69 -5.61 3.15
N SER A 144 -22.00 -5.15 4.36
CA SER A 144 -23.04 -4.13 4.59
C SER A 144 -22.68 -2.80 3.91
N PHE A 145 -21.39 -2.47 3.84
CA PHE A 145 -20.90 -1.23 3.26
C PHE A 145 -20.90 -1.21 1.73
N LYS A 146 -21.17 -2.33 1.04
CA LYS A 146 -21.30 -2.35 -0.42
C LYS A 146 -22.45 -1.49 -0.95
N GLY A 147 -23.42 -1.13 -0.10
CA GLY A 147 -24.52 -0.22 -0.44
C GLY A 147 -24.09 1.24 -0.67
N TYR A 148 -22.93 1.65 -0.13
CA TYR A 148 -22.42 3.01 -0.23
C TYR A 148 -21.69 3.25 -1.57
N LYS A 149 -22.47 3.58 -2.61
CA LYS A 149 -21.97 3.70 -3.99
C LYS A 149 -20.89 4.78 -4.12
N GLY A 150 -19.84 4.47 -4.89
CA GLY A 150 -18.76 5.39 -5.23
C GLY A 150 -17.59 5.39 -4.25
N ILE A 151 -17.74 4.78 -3.06
CA ILE A 151 -16.67 4.59 -2.09
C ILE A 151 -16.44 3.08 -1.92
N GLU A 152 -15.18 2.65 -1.86
CA GLU A 152 -14.87 1.25 -1.58
C GLU A 152 -15.13 0.95 -0.10
N SER A 153 -15.73 -0.21 0.20
CA SER A 153 -16.18 -0.55 1.56
C SER A 153 -15.05 -0.54 2.58
N ILE A 154 -13.82 -0.85 2.15
CA ILE A 154 -12.62 -0.80 2.98
C ILE A 154 -12.22 0.63 3.36
N ASP A 155 -12.35 1.61 2.45
CA ASP A 155 -12.07 3.02 2.78
C ASP A 155 -13.02 3.53 3.85
N LEU A 156 -14.30 3.17 3.75
CA LEU A 156 -15.31 3.55 4.74
C LEU A 156 -15.05 2.89 6.09
N LEU A 157 -14.70 1.60 6.10
CA LEU A 157 -14.39 0.88 7.34
C LEU A 157 -13.17 1.46 8.05
N LEU A 158 -12.05 1.66 7.34
CA LEU A 158 -10.84 2.22 7.96
C LEU A 158 -11.06 3.66 8.44
N SER A 159 -11.78 4.48 7.67
CA SER A 159 -12.13 5.84 8.11
C SER A 159 -13.05 5.84 9.34
N LEU A 160 -13.92 4.83 9.47
CA LEU A 160 -14.76 4.66 10.66
C LEU A 160 -13.93 4.25 11.88
N ILE A 161 -12.92 3.39 11.71
CA ILE A 161 -11.95 3.07 12.77
C ILE A 161 -11.23 4.34 13.24
N ASP A 162 -10.70 5.14 12.30
CA ASP A 162 -10.02 6.41 12.60
C ASP A 162 -10.92 7.38 13.37
N GLU A 163 -12.18 7.53 12.95
CA GLU A 163 -13.13 8.42 13.60
C GLU A 163 -13.54 7.90 15.00
N CYS A 164 -13.71 6.58 15.16
CA CYS A 164 -13.97 5.98 16.47
C CYS A 164 -12.80 6.19 17.44
N HIS A 165 -11.56 6.02 16.95
CA HIS A 165 -10.35 6.31 17.72
C HIS A 165 -10.28 7.79 18.10
N PHE A 166 -10.47 8.70 17.13
CA PHE A 166 -10.41 10.15 17.35
C PHE A 166 -11.43 10.63 18.39
N GLN A 167 -12.67 10.11 18.34
CA GLN A 167 -13.72 10.45 19.30
C GLN A 167 -13.62 9.66 20.62
N ASN A 168 -12.59 8.82 20.80
CA ASN A 168 -12.40 7.94 21.96
C ASN A 168 -13.61 7.04 22.25
N PHE A 169 -14.28 6.55 21.20
CA PHE A 169 -15.33 5.55 21.39
C PHE A 169 -14.73 4.25 21.90
N ARG A 170 -15.35 3.70 22.95
CA ARG A 170 -14.96 2.41 23.49
C ARG A 170 -15.46 1.30 22.58
N CYS A 171 -14.60 0.84 21.67
CA CYS A 171 -14.84 -0.37 20.88
C CYS A 171 -14.03 -1.52 21.48
N ILE A 172 -14.70 -2.64 21.79
CA ILE A 172 -14.05 -3.86 22.29
C ILE A 172 -13.99 -4.90 21.17
N GLU A 173 -14.97 -4.88 20.28
CA GLU A 173 -15.06 -5.73 19.10
C GLU A 173 -15.46 -4.93 17.84
N PRO A 174 -15.15 -5.41 16.63
CA PRO A 174 -15.47 -4.70 15.39
C PRO A 174 -16.92 -4.24 15.23
N PHE A 175 -17.90 -5.02 15.71
CA PHE A 175 -19.32 -4.61 15.64
C PHE A 175 -19.66 -3.38 16.48
N ASP A 176 -18.83 -3.00 17.45
CA ASP A 176 -19.02 -1.73 18.15
C ASP A 176 -18.90 -0.52 17.21
N LEU A 177 -18.15 -0.64 16.11
CA LEU A 177 -18.02 0.42 15.09
C LEU A 177 -19.36 0.80 14.46
N THR A 178 -20.31 -0.13 14.38
CA THR A 178 -21.60 0.10 13.69
C THR A 178 -22.69 0.64 14.61
N ARG A 179 -22.42 0.75 15.92
CA ARG A 179 -23.41 1.20 16.92
C ARG A 179 -23.76 2.68 16.80
N VAL A 180 -22.99 3.45 16.03
CA VAL A 180 -23.20 4.88 15.80
C VAL A 180 -23.51 5.16 14.32
N ALA A 181 -24.73 4.84 13.90
CA ALA A 181 -25.16 4.96 12.49
C ALA A 181 -24.97 6.38 11.92
N SER A 182 -25.11 7.43 12.73
CA SER A 182 -24.88 8.81 12.31
C SER A 182 -23.45 9.06 11.84
N ILE A 183 -22.46 8.46 12.51
CA ILE A 183 -21.04 8.60 12.15
C ILE A 183 -20.74 7.96 10.79
N ILE A 184 -21.35 6.80 10.51
CA ILE A 184 -21.16 6.10 9.24
C ILE A 184 -21.59 6.99 8.07
N GLN A 185 -22.79 7.58 8.15
CA GLN A 185 -23.29 8.46 7.09
C GLN A 185 -22.41 9.71 6.95
N THR A 186 -22.02 10.34 8.06
CA THR A 186 -21.12 11.50 8.04
C THR A 186 -19.76 11.17 7.41
N ASN A 187 -19.15 10.04 7.76
CA ASN A 187 -17.88 9.61 7.18
C ASN A 187 -18.00 9.29 5.69
N TYR A 188 -19.10 8.65 5.28
CA TYR A 188 -19.36 8.42 3.87
C TYR A 188 -19.44 9.72 3.06
N GLU A 189 -20.17 10.73 3.55
CA GLU A 189 -20.27 12.02 2.85
C GLU A 189 -18.92 12.76 2.83
N LYS A 190 -18.14 12.71 3.92
CA LYS A 190 -16.76 13.24 3.94
C LYS A 190 -15.89 12.59 2.87
N LEU A 191 -15.92 11.25 2.76
CA LEU A 191 -15.16 10.52 1.76
C LEU A 191 -15.60 10.84 0.33
N LYS A 192 -16.91 10.97 0.09
CA LYS A 192 -17.43 11.42 -1.22
C LYS A 192 -16.97 12.81 -1.58
N SER A 193 -17.03 13.75 -0.65
CA SER A 193 -16.56 15.12 -0.86
C SER A 193 -15.06 15.14 -1.20
N ASN A 194 -14.26 14.39 -0.45
CA ASN A 194 -12.82 14.26 -0.71
C ASN A 194 -12.53 13.64 -2.09
N LEU A 195 -13.21 12.54 -2.44
CA LEU A 195 -13.05 11.92 -3.76
C LEU A 195 -13.43 12.88 -4.89
N ALA A 196 -14.53 13.63 -4.74
CA ALA A 196 -14.95 14.62 -5.73
C ALA A 196 -13.93 15.75 -5.89
N GLU A 197 -13.35 16.23 -4.79
CA GLU A 197 -12.28 17.23 -4.82
C GLU A 197 -11.02 16.69 -5.51
N LEU A 198 -10.58 15.47 -5.16
CA LEU A 198 -9.43 14.84 -5.79
C LEU A 198 -9.65 14.66 -7.30
N HIS A 199 -10.83 14.18 -7.69
CA HIS A 199 -11.19 13.98 -9.09
C HIS A 199 -11.21 15.31 -9.87
N ALA A 200 -11.82 16.35 -9.31
CA ALA A 200 -11.85 17.69 -9.93
C ALA A 200 -10.45 18.28 -10.15
N ASN A 201 -9.48 17.87 -9.34
CA ASN A 201 -8.08 18.29 -9.43
C ASN A 201 -7.17 17.27 -10.15
N GLY A 202 -7.70 16.15 -10.67
CA GLY A 202 -6.93 15.07 -11.30
C GLY A 202 -5.95 14.35 -10.35
N ARG A 203 -6.21 14.39 -9.03
CA ARG A 203 -5.37 13.83 -7.96
C ARG A 203 -5.83 12.46 -7.45
N ASP A 204 -6.86 11.88 -8.05
CA ASP A 204 -7.34 10.52 -7.81
C ASP A 204 -6.59 9.48 -8.66
N THR A 205 -5.30 9.70 -8.89
CA THR A 205 -4.45 8.89 -9.78
C THR A 205 -3.30 8.25 -9.01
N ILE A 206 -2.88 7.07 -9.48
CA ILE A 206 -1.72 6.35 -8.94
C ILE A 206 -0.46 6.91 -9.62
N ILE A 207 0.49 7.37 -8.82
CA ILE A 207 1.78 7.91 -9.25
C ILE A 207 2.86 6.92 -8.83
N TRP A 208 3.36 6.15 -9.79
CA TRP A 208 4.35 5.10 -9.55
C TRP A 208 5.76 5.66 -9.38
N ARG A 209 6.53 5.14 -8.41
CA ARG A 209 7.94 5.51 -8.20
C ARG A 209 8.82 5.18 -9.41
N THR A 210 8.41 4.22 -10.24
CA THR A 210 9.07 3.87 -11.50
C THR A 210 9.07 5.02 -12.52
N GLN A 211 8.17 6.00 -12.39
CA GLN A 211 8.18 7.22 -13.22
C GLN A 211 9.39 8.12 -12.92
N PHE A 212 9.97 7.99 -11.72
CA PHE A 212 11.09 8.80 -11.25
C PHE A 212 12.37 7.98 -11.04
N ARG A 213 12.47 6.85 -11.73
CA ARG A 213 13.45 5.77 -11.53
C ARG A 213 14.91 6.24 -11.32
N THR A 214 15.41 7.18 -12.13
CA THR A 214 16.78 7.71 -12.00
C THR A 214 16.94 8.61 -10.77
N SER A 215 16.00 9.53 -10.55
CA SER A 215 16.04 10.43 -9.39
C SER A 215 15.85 9.70 -8.07
N TYR A 216 14.98 8.68 -8.05
CA TYR A 216 14.74 7.84 -6.89
C TYR A 216 16.01 7.07 -6.49
N MET A 217 16.65 6.37 -7.44
CA MET A 217 17.88 5.63 -7.16
C MET A 217 19.03 6.52 -6.71
N ASN A 218 19.20 7.70 -7.32
CA ASN A 218 20.20 8.66 -6.86
C ASN A 218 19.95 9.10 -5.42
N SER A 219 18.69 9.30 -5.04
CA SER A 219 18.29 9.70 -3.68
C SER A 219 18.59 8.58 -2.66
N VAL A 220 18.33 7.32 -3.02
CA VAL A 220 18.64 6.15 -2.19
C VAL A 220 20.15 5.93 -2.04
N LEU A 221 20.92 6.09 -3.12
CA LEU A 221 22.38 5.96 -3.06
C LEU A 221 23.02 7.06 -2.21
N ASN A 222 22.53 8.29 -2.32
CA ASN A 222 23.01 9.40 -1.52
C ASN A 222 22.69 9.22 -0.03
N SER A 223 21.48 8.74 0.30
CA SER A 223 21.12 8.47 1.69
C SER A 223 21.95 7.34 2.31
N GLN A 224 22.21 6.26 1.56
CA GLN A 224 23.06 5.16 2.02
C GLN A 224 24.51 5.57 2.25
N LYS A 225 25.08 6.40 1.35
CA LYS A 225 26.44 6.95 1.53
C LYS A 225 26.53 7.80 2.78
N ALA A 226 25.60 8.75 2.96
CA ALA A 226 25.57 9.60 4.14
C ALA A 226 25.45 8.79 5.44
N PHE A 227 24.62 7.74 5.45
CA PHE A 227 24.46 6.87 6.62
C PHE A 227 25.73 6.09 6.96
N ASN A 228 26.43 5.56 5.94
CA ASN A 228 27.67 4.81 6.14
C ASN A 228 28.86 5.70 6.56
N GLU A 229 28.90 6.94 6.09
CA GLU A 229 29.93 7.92 6.49
C GLU A 229 29.74 8.43 7.93
N THR A 230 28.55 8.27 8.51
CA THR A 230 28.26 8.68 9.90
C THR A 230 28.63 7.61 10.93
N ILE A 231 28.80 6.35 10.49
CA ILE A 231 29.07 5.18 11.37
C ILE A 231 30.57 4.84 11.44
N MET A 232 31.42 5.49 10.62
CA MET A 232 32.89 5.43 10.72
C MET A 232 33.44 6.59 11.53
#